data_AF-A0A852G816-F1
#
_entry.id   AF-A0A852G816-F1
#
_cell.length_a   1.000
_cell.length_b   1.000
_cell.length_c   1.000
_cell.angle_alpha   90.00
_cell.angle_beta   90.00
_cell.angle_gamma   90.00
#
_symmetry.space_group_name_H-M   'P 1'
#
loop_
_entity.id
_entity.type
_entity.pdbx_description
1 polymer ?
#
loop_
_entity_poly.entity_id
_entity_poly.type
_entity_poly.pdbx_seq_one_letter_code
_entity_poly.pdbx_strand_id
1 'polypeptide(L)'
;SLFDSPAERYLKARQSVQRFTVTQLGECWSEHRKYVVHSYNFFLFPSTLGLTDVEFTLSASSIQFLSHYGFDYSKFLRDGIPYMNEVQEKILSQHLLAGSSKVSSALDRDVLKKAIDEVTCWIVAAEEEETMILQDLNGYQMFEVQLVLRKALQNVWTQPLGDKKVMVRKVSPQHRQLLENSPYDYCRKELVLLSARGFTNLFQTLVKAKKPLVGHNMLMDLMHLHDKFYKPLPESYEEFKRNIHNLFPVLIDTKTVTKSIWKKCPLPRVVNLLEVYEVLCSNLNPKDSTCPVIALASDCSRYAEKKSPHEAGYDAFLCGSVLLKSAHLLLCRSTDDAVEADPSFSQYLTVLAEYLNKVNFIRGGVSSINFSGKDTPCEHPPALVVHVRGWPGLNERQIYEEFKPLCLFDVRRLSKNQFIMLSNKFKHVRLVLRDYKHHPHLRVSVYRHWRHSPRVNCLLQVSGIVALWSLLAFVLGGAPCCSL
;
A
#
# COMPACT_ATOMS: atom_id res chain seq x y z
N SER A 1 -14.47 1.48 8.49
CA SER A 1 -15.44 1.48 9.59
C SER A 1 -14.75 1.79 10.91
N LEU A 2 -15.23 2.79 11.64
CA LEU A 2 -14.74 3.20 12.96
C LEU A 2 -14.78 2.07 13.99
N PHE A 3 -15.58 1.04 13.74
CA PHE A 3 -15.66 -0.14 14.58
C PHE A 3 -14.52 -1.14 14.42
N ASP A 4 -13.72 -1.06 13.35
CA ASP A 4 -12.65 -2.03 13.16
C ASP A 4 -11.40 -1.57 13.90
N SER A 5 -10.80 -2.51 14.62
CA SER A 5 -9.43 -2.42 15.13
C SER A 5 -8.41 -2.32 13.98
N PRO A 6 -7.16 -1.89 14.25
CA PRO A 6 -6.08 -1.93 13.26
C PRO A 6 -5.87 -3.31 12.64
N ALA A 7 -5.89 -4.38 13.45
CA ALA A 7 -5.75 -5.75 12.98
C ALA A 7 -6.90 -6.18 12.05
N GLU A 8 -8.15 -5.87 12.39
CA GLU A 8 -9.31 -6.18 11.52
C GLU A 8 -9.26 -5.38 10.21
N ARG A 9 -8.84 -4.10 10.25
CA ARG A 9 -8.64 -3.31 9.03
C ARG A 9 -7.53 -3.89 8.17
N TYR A 10 -6.42 -4.31 8.78
CA TYR A 10 -5.31 -4.95 8.10
C TYR A 10 -5.78 -6.20 7.36
N LEU A 11 -6.55 -7.09 8.00
CA LEU A 11 -7.07 -8.30 7.36
C LEU A 11 -7.98 -7.98 6.16
N LYS A 12 -8.84 -6.96 6.27
CA LYS A 12 -9.68 -6.49 5.16
C LYS A 12 -8.85 -5.90 4.02
N ALA A 13 -7.86 -5.08 4.36
CA ALA A 13 -6.97 -4.47 3.38
C ALA A 13 -6.08 -5.52 2.70
N ARG A 14 -5.63 -6.54 3.42
CA ARG A 14 -4.85 -7.68 2.90
C ARG A 14 -5.59 -8.39 1.78
N GLN A 15 -6.88 -8.70 1.98
CA GLN A 15 -7.72 -9.32 0.94
C GLN A 15 -7.81 -8.44 -0.32
N SER A 16 -7.83 -7.11 -0.14
CA SER A 16 -7.80 -6.17 -1.27
C SER A 16 -6.43 -6.17 -1.97
N VAL A 17 -5.34 -6.02 -1.22
CA VAL A 17 -3.97 -5.95 -1.77
C VAL A 17 -3.60 -7.21 -2.53
N GLN A 18 -4.07 -8.38 -2.10
CA GLN A 18 -3.85 -9.64 -2.81
C GLN A 18 -4.57 -9.69 -4.17
N ARG A 19 -5.70 -8.98 -4.32
CA ARG A 19 -6.48 -8.93 -5.56
C ARG A 19 -6.05 -7.83 -6.53
N PHE A 20 -5.58 -6.69 -6.02
CA PHE A 20 -5.19 -5.55 -6.84
C PHE A 20 -3.68 -5.48 -7.03
N THR A 21 -3.27 -4.92 -8.16
CA THR A 21 -1.87 -4.77 -8.52
C THR A 21 -1.39 -3.32 -8.42
N VAL A 22 -0.08 -3.11 -8.42
CA VAL A 22 0.55 -1.78 -8.50
C VAL A 22 0.82 -1.49 -9.97
N THR A 23 0.21 -0.45 -10.52
CA THR A 23 0.35 -0.10 -11.95
C THR A 23 1.48 0.91 -12.20
N GLN A 24 1.75 1.77 -11.22
CA GLN A 24 2.81 2.76 -11.25
C GLN A 24 3.34 3.00 -9.83
N LEU A 25 4.66 3.16 -9.71
CA LEU A 25 5.33 3.55 -8.48
C LEU A 25 6.16 4.81 -8.73
N GLY A 26 5.97 5.80 -7.86
CA GLY A 26 6.71 7.05 -7.86
C GLY A 26 7.81 7.02 -6.81
N GLU A 27 9.04 7.28 -7.23
CA GLU A 27 10.17 7.47 -6.30
C GLU A 27 10.70 8.89 -6.44
N CYS A 28 10.96 9.53 -5.31
CA CYS A 28 11.55 10.85 -5.25
C CYS A 28 12.71 10.82 -4.26
N TRP A 29 13.89 11.27 -4.68
CA TRP A 29 15.04 11.43 -3.81
C TRP A 29 15.70 12.79 -4.06
N SER A 30 16.53 13.22 -3.12
CA SER A 30 17.21 14.50 -3.20
C SER A 30 18.69 14.41 -2.85
N GLU A 31 19.51 15.18 -3.53
CA GLU A 31 20.93 15.33 -3.22
C GLU A 31 21.16 16.04 -1.88
N HIS A 32 22.27 15.72 -1.21
CA HIS A 32 22.60 16.29 0.09
C HIS A 32 22.83 17.82 0.01
N ARG A 33 22.35 18.53 1.03
CA ARG A 33 22.51 19.98 1.30
C ARG A 33 21.76 20.96 0.39
N LYS A 34 21.48 20.64 -0.87
CA LYS A 34 20.81 21.59 -1.80
C LYS A 34 19.38 21.19 -2.22
N TYR A 35 18.87 20.07 -1.71
CA TYR A 35 17.54 19.53 -2.07
C TYR A 35 17.26 19.59 -3.57
N VAL A 36 18.26 19.20 -4.38
CA VAL A 36 18.08 18.97 -5.82
C VAL A 36 17.36 17.63 -5.95
N VAL A 37 16.12 17.68 -6.44
CA VAL A 37 15.17 16.56 -6.42
C VAL A 37 15.13 15.86 -7.77
N HIS A 38 15.27 14.55 -7.73
CA HIS A 38 14.99 13.64 -8.84
C HIS A 38 13.74 12.82 -8.52
N SER A 39 12.79 12.80 -9.45
CA SER A 39 11.53 12.07 -9.33
C SER A 39 11.26 11.20 -10.55
N TYR A 40 11.02 9.92 -10.30
CA TYR A 40 10.87 8.88 -11.31
C TYR A 40 9.49 8.24 -11.24
N ASN A 41 8.99 7.83 -12.41
CA ASN A 41 7.80 6.99 -12.51
C ASN A 41 8.18 5.64 -13.10
N PHE A 42 7.90 4.59 -12.36
CA PHE A 42 8.07 3.21 -12.80
C PHE A 42 6.69 2.65 -13.10
N PHE A 43 6.40 2.38 -14.37
CA PHE A 43 5.22 1.62 -14.76
C PHE A 43 5.51 0.16 -14.52
N LEU A 44 4.64 -0.53 -13.78
CA LEU A 44 4.92 -1.87 -13.28
C LEU A 44 3.89 -2.87 -13.79
N PHE A 45 4.34 -4.07 -14.15
CA PHE A 45 3.45 -5.17 -14.51
C PHE A 45 3.91 -6.45 -13.80
N PRO A 46 3.02 -7.32 -13.30
CA PRO A 46 3.46 -8.58 -12.68
C PRO A 46 4.31 -9.40 -13.65
N SER A 47 5.41 -9.98 -13.17
CA SER A 47 6.23 -10.88 -14.01
C SER A 47 5.38 -12.04 -14.53
N THR A 48 5.31 -12.17 -15.86
CA THR A 48 4.73 -13.34 -16.54
C THR A 48 5.71 -14.49 -16.67
N LEU A 49 7.00 -14.25 -16.40
CA LEU A 49 8.03 -15.27 -16.43
C LEU A 49 7.88 -16.23 -15.25
N GLY A 50 7.36 -17.44 -15.50
CA GLY A 50 7.20 -18.49 -14.47
C GLY A 50 6.01 -19.41 -14.72
N LEU A 51 5.66 -20.23 -13.72
CA LEU A 51 4.51 -21.16 -13.80
C LEU A 51 3.17 -20.53 -13.41
N THR A 52 3.19 -19.47 -12.61
CA THR A 52 1.98 -18.87 -12.05
C THR A 52 1.56 -17.70 -12.90
N ASP A 53 0.49 -17.90 -13.67
CA ASP A 53 -0.25 -16.80 -14.26
C ASP A 53 -0.78 -15.90 -13.14
N VAL A 54 -0.42 -14.62 -13.17
CA VAL A 54 -0.78 -13.67 -12.12
C VAL A 54 -2.06 -12.96 -12.51
N GLU A 55 -3.17 -13.45 -11.97
CA GLU A 55 -4.45 -12.77 -12.11
C GLU A 55 -4.54 -11.58 -11.13
N PHE A 56 -5.01 -10.44 -11.65
CA PHE A 56 -5.32 -9.28 -10.82
C PHE A 56 -6.61 -8.61 -11.26
N THR A 57 -7.24 -7.90 -10.33
CA THR A 57 -8.50 -7.18 -10.56
C THR A 57 -8.22 -5.72 -10.87
N LEU A 58 -9.04 -5.14 -11.75
CA LEU A 58 -9.12 -3.70 -11.97
C LEU A 58 -10.50 -3.18 -11.55
N SER A 59 -10.54 -2.01 -10.93
CA SER A 59 -11.79 -1.34 -10.57
C SER A 59 -12.13 -0.29 -11.61
N ALA A 60 -13.34 -0.34 -12.18
CA ALA A 60 -13.79 0.58 -13.23
C ALA A 60 -13.67 2.05 -12.80
N SER A 61 -14.00 2.38 -11.55
CA SER A 61 -13.88 3.76 -11.05
C SER A 61 -12.42 4.21 -10.89
N SER A 62 -11.53 3.29 -10.54
CA SER A 62 -10.09 3.59 -10.42
C SER A 62 -9.45 3.76 -11.80
N ILE A 63 -9.85 2.95 -12.79
CA ILE A 63 -9.46 3.15 -14.19
C ILE A 63 -9.95 4.50 -14.67
N GLN A 64 -11.24 4.82 -14.54
CA GLN A 64 -11.79 6.08 -15.00
C GLN A 64 -11.08 7.28 -14.36
N PHE A 65 -10.77 7.19 -13.07
CA PHE A 65 -9.98 8.19 -12.35
C PHE A 65 -8.57 8.35 -12.93
N LEU A 66 -7.84 7.25 -13.14
CA LEU A 66 -6.49 7.29 -13.72
C LEU A 66 -6.51 7.84 -15.17
N SER A 67 -7.49 7.44 -15.99
CA SER A 67 -7.68 7.99 -17.34
C SER A 67 -7.91 9.49 -17.32
N HIS A 68 -8.69 10.00 -16.36
CA HIS A 68 -8.93 11.44 -16.22
C HIS A 68 -7.64 12.23 -15.96
N TYR A 69 -6.67 11.63 -15.25
CA TYR A 69 -5.36 12.22 -15.00
C TYR A 69 -4.29 11.83 -16.03
N GLY A 70 -4.68 11.24 -17.16
CA GLY A 70 -3.78 10.98 -18.28
C GLY A 70 -2.83 9.79 -18.07
N PHE A 71 -3.24 8.79 -17.29
CA PHE A 71 -2.44 7.57 -17.08
C PHE A 71 -2.16 6.84 -18.40
N ASP A 72 -0.91 6.46 -18.62
CA ASP A 72 -0.47 5.74 -19.83
C ASP A 72 -0.63 4.23 -19.66
N TYR A 73 -1.79 3.72 -20.10
CA TYR A 73 -2.08 2.28 -20.08
C TYR A 73 -1.18 1.47 -21.01
N SER A 74 -0.62 2.08 -22.07
CA SER A 74 0.29 1.37 -22.96
C SER A 74 1.62 1.08 -22.25
N LYS A 75 2.17 2.06 -21.53
CA LYS A 75 3.36 1.86 -20.70
C LYS A 75 3.13 0.85 -19.58
N PHE A 76 1.94 0.83 -18.99
CA PHE A 76 1.60 -0.17 -17.97
C PHE A 76 1.46 -1.59 -18.54
N LEU A 77 0.65 -1.78 -19.58
CA LEU A 77 0.26 -3.12 -20.05
C LEU A 77 1.29 -3.75 -20.99
N ARG A 78 1.98 -2.95 -21.81
CA ARG A 78 2.91 -3.45 -22.83
C ARG A 78 4.37 -3.34 -22.38
N ASP A 79 4.72 -2.20 -21.80
CA ASP A 79 6.12 -1.85 -21.48
C ASP A 79 6.40 -1.86 -19.97
N GLY A 80 5.50 -2.45 -19.18
CA GLY A 80 5.56 -2.41 -17.73
C GLY A 80 6.78 -3.16 -17.20
N ILE A 81 7.53 -2.50 -16.30
CA ILE A 81 8.67 -3.10 -15.64
C ILE A 81 8.17 -4.24 -14.77
N PRO A 82 8.75 -5.41 -14.93
CA PRO A 82 8.28 -6.53 -14.17
C PRO A 82 8.65 -6.48 -12.70
N TYR A 83 7.98 -7.33 -11.92
CA TYR A 83 8.39 -7.60 -10.55
C TYR A 83 7.92 -8.97 -10.07
N MET A 84 8.57 -9.42 -8.99
CA MET A 84 8.19 -10.61 -8.24
C MET A 84 8.65 -10.53 -6.78
N ASN A 85 7.98 -11.26 -5.90
CA ASN A 85 8.39 -11.39 -4.49
C ASN A 85 9.34 -12.58 -4.28
N GLU A 86 9.88 -12.72 -3.06
CA GLU A 86 10.87 -13.77 -2.73
C GLU A 86 10.31 -15.19 -2.93
N VAL A 87 9.00 -15.39 -2.74
CA VAL A 87 8.37 -16.70 -2.93
C VAL A 87 8.35 -17.07 -4.41
N GLN A 88 7.95 -16.13 -5.27
CA GLN A 88 7.95 -16.29 -6.72
C GLN A 88 9.36 -16.47 -7.27
N GLU A 89 10.34 -15.69 -6.77
CA GLU A 89 11.75 -15.83 -7.16
C GLU A 89 12.31 -17.22 -6.80
N LYS A 90 11.96 -17.76 -5.62
CA LYS A 90 12.37 -19.10 -5.20
C LYS A 90 11.79 -20.19 -6.11
N ILE A 91 10.52 -20.05 -6.48
CA ILE A 91 9.86 -20.97 -7.42
C ILE A 91 10.57 -20.92 -8.79
N LEU A 92 10.77 -19.73 -9.35
CA LEU A 92 11.47 -19.56 -10.63
C LEU A 92 12.90 -20.14 -10.56
N SER A 93 13.63 -19.86 -9.49
CA SER A 93 14.99 -20.36 -9.27
C SER A 93 15.07 -21.89 -9.26
N GLN A 94 14.08 -22.56 -8.67
CA GLN A 94 13.98 -24.03 -8.66
C GLN A 94 13.68 -24.58 -10.06
N HIS A 95 12.83 -23.90 -10.84
CA HIS A 95 12.53 -24.32 -12.21
C HIS A 95 13.69 -24.16 -13.17
N LEU A 96 14.44 -23.07 -13.05
CA LEU A 96 15.66 -22.87 -13.83
C LEU A 96 16.69 -23.97 -13.54
N LEU A 97 16.78 -24.44 -12.28
CA LEU A 97 17.64 -25.58 -11.92
C LEU A 97 17.14 -26.90 -12.49
N ALA A 98 15.82 -27.13 -12.48
CA ALA A 98 15.22 -28.36 -12.98
C ALA A 98 15.15 -28.42 -14.53
N GLY A 99 15.53 -27.36 -15.24
CA GLY A 99 15.44 -27.28 -16.70
C GLY A 99 14.01 -27.42 -17.24
N SER A 100 12.99 -27.11 -16.44
CA SER A 100 11.57 -27.31 -16.81
C SER A 100 11.11 -26.28 -17.84
N SER A 101 10.61 -26.74 -19.00
CA SER A 101 10.15 -25.89 -20.12
C SER A 101 8.74 -25.30 -19.94
N LYS A 102 8.13 -25.38 -18.76
CA LYS A 102 6.74 -24.94 -18.54
C LYS A 102 6.58 -23.42 -18.31
N VAL A 103 7.57 -22.60 -18.67
CA VAL A 103 7.60 -21.15 -18.37
C VAL A 103 6.64 -20.33 -19.26
N SER A 104 6.10 -20.91 -20.34
CA SER A 104 5.44 -20.15 -21.40
C SER A 104 3.92 -19.95 -21.20
N SER A 105 3.48 -18.69 -21.31
CA SER A 105 2.08 -18.30 -21.50
C SER A 105 1.54 -18.82 -22.85
N ALA A 106 0.22 -18.95 -23.02
CA ALA A 106 -0.35 -19.44 -24.28
C ALA A 106 -0.01 -18.55 -25.50
N LEU A 107 0.09 -17.23 -25.30
CA LEU A 107 0.43 -16.26 -26.33
C LEU A 107 1.89 -16.39 -26.77
N ASP A 108 2.78 -16.77 -25.86
CA ASP A 108 4.21 -16.94 -26.14
C ASP A 108 4.49 -18.24 -26.90
N ARG A 109 3.60 -19.25 -26.85
CA ARG A 109 3.82 -20.51 -27.58
C ARG A 109 3.90 -20.33 -29.09
N ASP A 110 3.08 -19.45 -29.67
CA ASP A 110 3.08 -19.22 -31.12
C ASP A 110 4.36 -18.47 -31.55
N VAL A 111 4.79 -17.49 -30.75
CA VAL A 111 6.06 -16.77 -30.97
C VAL A 111 7.24 -17.73 -30.84
N LEU A 112 7.26 -18.56 -29.80
CA LEU A 112 8.29 -19.58 -29.60
C LEU A 112 8.29 -20.59 -30.75
N LYS A 113 7.12 -21.09 -31.16
CA LYS A 113 7.00 -22.05 -32.26
C LYS A 113 7.54 -21.45 -33.55
N LYS A 114 7.11 -20.23 -33.89
CA LYS A 114 7.61 -19.50 -35.05
C LYS A 114 9.14 -19.34 -35.00
N ALA A 115 9.69 -18.93 -33.86
CA ALA A 115 11.14 -18.78 -33.69
C ALA A 115 11.89 -20.11 -33.83
N ILE A 116 11.37 -21.20 -33.25
CA ILE A 116 11.95 -22.54 -33.38
C ILE A 116 11.92 -22.99 -34.84
N ASP A 117 10.78 -22.85 -35.53
CA ASP A 117 10.60 -23.26 -36.92
C ASP A 117 11.56 -22.46 -37.84
N GLU A 118 11.63 -21.13 -37.68
CA GLU A 118 12.53 -20.27 -38.44
C GLU A 118 14.01 -20.65 -38.25
N VAL A 119 14.45 -20.83 -37.00
CA VAL A 119 15.84 -21.20 -36.70
C VAL A 119 16.16 -22.61 -37.18
N THR A 120 15.22 -23.55 -37.05
CA THR A 120 15.41 -24.94 -37.50
C THR A 120 15.49 -25.03 -39.02
N CYS A 121 14.74 -24.23 -39.77
CA CYS A 121 14.87 -24.16 -41.22
C CYS A 121 16.20 -23.53 -41.64
N TRP A 122 16.59 -22.42 -41.00
CA TRP A 122 17.84 -21.71 -41.31
C TRP A 122 19.09 -22.56 -41.01
N ILE A 123 19.13 -23.24 -39.86
CA ILE A 123 20.34 -23.93 -39.40
C ILE A 123 20.78 -25.10 -40.30
N VAL A 124 19.85 -25.68 -41.07
CA VAL A 124 20.13 -26.76 -42.02
C VAL A 124 21.01 -26.29 -43.17
N ALA A 125 20.78 -25.07 -43.66
CA ALA A 125 21.51 -24.50 -44.79
C ALA A 125 22.69 -23.60 -44.36
N ALA A 126 22.67 -23.08 -43.13
CA ALA A 126 23.65 -22.11 -42.66
C ALA A 126 25.08 -22.69 -42.54
N GLU A 127 26.09 -21.86 -42.80
CA GLU A 127 27.50 -22.19 -42.52
C GLU A 127 27.85 -21.99 -41.04
N GLU A 128 28.98 -22.55 -40.58
CA GLU A 128 29.45 -22.30 -39.21
C GLU A 128 29.82 -20.81 -39.03
N GLU A 129 29.50 -20.23 -37.88
CA GLU A 129 29.59 -18.79 -37.56
C GLU A 129 28.61 -17.87 -38.31
N GLU A 130 27.78 -18.39 -39.21
CA GLU A 130 26.70 -17.61 -39.82
C GLU A 130 25.68 -17.17 -38.75
N THR A 131 25.06 -16.01 -38.96
CA THR A 131 24.09 -15.42 -38.03
C THR A 131 22.76 -15.12 -38.70
N MET A 132 21.68 -15.28 -37.94
CA MET A 132 20.35 -14.76 -38.27
C MET A 132 19.84 -13.88 -37.12
N ILE A 133 18.85 -13.03 -37.42
CA ILE A 133 18.26 -12.11 -36.43
C ILE A 133 16.77 -12.40 -36.32
N LEU A 134 16.35 -12.82 -35.14
CA LEU A 134 14.95 -12.85 -34.74
C LEU A 134 14.53 -11.44 -34.31
N GLN A 135 13.43 -10.95 -34.87
CA GLN A 135 12.90 -9.61 -34.63
C GLN A 135 11.56 -9.69 -33.89
N ASP A 136 11.05 -8.54 -33.47
CA ASP A 136 9.73 -8.40 -32.84
C ASP A 136 9.55 -9.23 -31.56
N LEU A 137 10.62 -9.34 -30.76
CA LEU A 137 10.60 -9.99 -29.46
C LEU A 137 10.49 -8.93 -28.37
N ASN A 138 9.55 -9.06 -27.44
CA ASN A 138 9.29 -8.02 -26.44
C ASN A 138 9.78 -8.47 -25.07
N GLY A 139 10.61 -7.66 -24.40
CA GLY A 139 10.95 -7.83 -22.99
C GLY A 139 11.37 -9.27 -22.64
N TYR A 140 10.49 -10.02 -22.01
CA TYR A 140 10.72 -11.39 -21.59
C TYR A 140 10.75 -12.45 -22.67
N GLN A 141 10.07 -12.22 -23.78
CA GLN A 141 10.09 -13.14 -24.92
C GLN A 141 11.52 -13.36 -25.41
N MET A 142 12.38 -12.34 -25.30
CA MET A 142 13.80 -12.48 -25.62
C MET A 142 14.49 -13.52 -24.73
N PHE A 143 14.21 -13.56 -23.44
CA PHE A 143 14.82 -14.54 -22.54
C PHE A 143 14.25 -15.93 -22.79
N GLU A 144 12.92 -16.05 -22.96
CA GLU A 144 12.28 -17.33 -23.23
C GLU A 144 12.75 -17.96 -24.55
N VAL A 145 12.77 -17.19 -25.64
CA VAL A 145 13.25 -17.65 -26.95
C VAL A 145 14.71 -18.10 -26.86
N GLN A 146 15.58 -17.33 -26.21
CA GLN A 146 16.97 -17.73 -26.05
C GLN A 146 17.12 -19.03 -25.25
N LEU A 147 16.43 -19.18 -24.12
CA LEU A 147 16.47 -20.39 -23.28
C LEU A 147 15.94 -21.62 -24.04
N VAL A 148 14.84 -21.46 -24.77
CA VAL A 148 14.20 -22.56 -25.51
C VAL A 148 15.03 -22.97 -26.71
N LEU A 149 15.53 -22.03 -27.51
CA LEU A 149 16.37 -22.34 -28.67
C LEU A 149 17.65 -23.05 -28.26
N ARG A 150 18.34 -22.55 -27.21
CA ARG A 150 19.56 -23.18 -26.70
C ARG A 150 19.29 -24.58 -26.14
N LYS A 151 18.12 -24.81 -25.56
CA LYS A 151 17.74 -26.15 -25.08
C LYS A 151 17.37 -27.10 -26.22
N ALA A 152 16.67 -26.61 -27.24
CA ALA A 152 16.16 -27.42 -28.35
C ALA A 152 17.24 -27.75 -29.38
N LEU A 153 18.17 -26.82 -29.63
CA LEU A 153 19.19 -26.91 -30.67
C LEU A 153 20.57 -26.85 -30.02
N GLN A 154 21.40 -27.87 -30.21
CA GLN A 154 22.71 -27.97 -29.55
C GLN A 154 23.79 -27.10 -30.21
N ASN A 155 23.63 -26.81 -31.51
CA ASN A 155 24.59 -26.13 -32.37
C ASN A 155 24.24 -24.65 -32.64
N VAL A 156 23.49 -24.02 -31.71
CA VAL A 156 23.19 -22.59 -31.75
C VAL A 156 23.70 -21.87 -30.51
N TRP A 157 24.12 -20.64 -30.72
CA TRP A 157 24.32 -19.63 -29.69
C TRP A 157 23.35 -18.48 -29.92
N THR A 158 22.90 -17.84 -28.84
CA THR A 158 21.98 -16.71 -28.94
C THR A 158 22.48 -15.52 -28.12
N GLN A 159 22.20 -14.30 -28.60
CA GLN A 159 22.61 -13.07 -27.91
C GLN A 159 21.57 -11.97 -28.16
N PRO A 160 21.17 -11.19 -27.14
CA PRO A 160 20.28 -10.04 -27.35
C PRO A 160 20.99 -8.95 -28.16
N LEU A 161 20.26 -8.35 -29.11
CA LEU A 161 20.70 -7.23 -29.92
C LEU A 161 19.74 -6.05 -29.71
N GLY A 162 20.03 -5.22 -28.70
CA GLY A 162 19.11 -4.19 -28.23
C GLY A 162 17.89 -4.79 -27.54
N ASP A 163 16.77 -4.07 -27.55
CA ASP A 163 15.61 -4.38 -26.69
C ASP A 163 14.54 -5.26 -27.37
N LYS A 164 14.70 -5.55 -28.66
CA LYS A 164 13.66 -6.22 -29.46
C LYS A 164 14.14 -7.32 -30.41
N LYS A 165 15.42 -7.66 -30.37
CA LYS A 165 16.02 -8.59 -31.33
C LYS A 165 16.93 -9.56 -30.62
N VAL A 166 16.97 -10.79 -31.14
CA VAL A 166 17.90 -11.83 -30.71
C VAL A 166 18.68 -12.29 -31.92
N MET A 167 20.00 -12.15 -31.86
CA MET A 167 20.91 -12.76 -32.82
C MET A 167 21.06 -14.24 -32.47
N VAL A 168 20.94 -15.10 -33.47
CA VAL A 168 21.20 -16.53 -33.39
C VAL A 168 22.40 -16.81 -34.29
N ARG A 169 23.40 -17.51 -33.76
CA ARG A 169 24.63 -17.87 -34.47
C ARG A 169 24.76 -19.39 -34.50
N LYS A 170 25.09 -19.95 -35.66
CA LYS A 170 25.43 -21.37 -35.78
C LYS A 170 26.84 -21.57 -35.25
N VAL A 171 27.00 -22.46 -34.28
CA VAL A 171 28.29 -22.71 -33.61
C VAL A 171 28.48 -24.20 -33.40
N SER A 172 29.73 -24.68 -33.47
CA SER A 172 30.04 -26.04 -33.03
C SER A 172 29.74 -26.24 -31.53
N PRO A 173 29.43 -27.48 -31.11
CA PRO A 173 29.21 -27.78 -29.69
C PRO A 173 30.39 -27.40 -28.78
N GLN A 174 31.62 -27.50 -29.28
CA GLN A 174 32.83 -27.12 -28.55
C GLN A 174 32.90 -25.60 -28.35
N HIS A 175 32.67 -24.82 -29.42
CA HIS A 175 32.63 -23.36 -29.31
C HIS A 175 31.50 -22.89 -28.39
N ARG A 176 30.33 -23.53 -28.46
CA ARG A 176 29.21 -23.25 -27.56
C ARG A 176 29.57 -23.42 -26.08
N GLN A 177 30.25 -24.50 -25.71
CA GLN A 177 30.68 -24.72 -24.32
C GLN A 177 31.61 -23.60 -23.81
N LEU A 178 32.48 -23.07 -24.68
CA LEU A 178 33.33 -21.93 -24.33
C LEU A 178 32.50 -20.67 -24.08
N LEU A 179 31.46 -20.43 -24.89
CA LEU A 179 30.56 -19.30 -24.74
C LEU A 179 29.68 -19.39 -23.49
N GLU A 180 29.16 -20.58 -23.16
CA GLU A 180 28.34 -20.79 -21.95
C GLU A 180 29.16 -20.59 -20.66
N ASN A 181 30.46 -20.88 -20.69
CA ASN A 181 31.37 -20.63 -19.57
C ASN A 181 31.88 -19.18 -19.48
N SER A 182 31.54 -18.34 -20.47
CA SER A 182 31.96 -16.94 -20.53
C SER A 182 31.14 -16.05 -19.59
N PRO A 183 31.73 -14.98 -19.02
CA PRO A 183 30.95 -13.99 -18.26
C PRO A 183 29.89 -13.26 -19.10
N TYR A 184 30.00 -13.31 -20.44
CA TYR A 184 29.09 -12.65 -21.38
C TYR A 184 27.86 -13.51 -21.77
N ASP A 185 27.61 -14.63 -21.09
CA ASP A 185 26.41 -15.42 -21.32
C ASP A 185 25.15 -14.76 -20.70
N TYR A 186 24.29 -14.22 -21.57
CA TYR A 186 23.01 -13.60 -21.20
C TYR A 186 21.95 -14.58 -20.67
N CYS A 187 22.07 -15.89 -20.92
CA CYS A 187 21.16 -16.90 -20.37
C CYS A 187 21.63 -17.46 -19.03
N ARG A 188 22.70 -16.90 -18.44
CA ARG A 188 23.09 -17.24 -17.08
C ARG A 188 21.94 -17.06 -16.13
N LYS A 189 21.78 -18.02 -15.22
CA LYS A 189 20.72 -18.04 -14.22
C LYS A 189 20.64 -16.72 -13.45
N GLU A 190 21.78 -16.13 -13.09
CA GLU A 190 21.83 -14.87 -12.34
C GLU A 190 21.22 -13.70 -13.13
N LEU A 191 21.50 -13.61 -14.44
CA LEU A 191 20.99 -12.54 -15.30
C LEU A 191 19.50 -12.74 -15.61
N VAL A 192 19.06 -13.97 -15.83
CA VAL A 192 17.64 -14.30 -15.99
C VAL A 192 16.86 -13.90 -14.74
N LEU A 193 17.36 -14.27 -13.54
CA LEU A 193 16.73 -13.87 -12.28
C LEU A 193 16.78 -12.36 -12.03
N LEU A 194 17.86 -11.68 -12.41
CA LEU A 194 17.96 -10.23 -12.33
C LEU A 194 16.90 -9.55 -13.21
N SER A 195 16.76 -9.99 -14.47
CA SER A 195 15.75 -9.48 -15.39
C SER A 195 14.32 -9.76 -14.89
N ALA A 196 14.06 -10.99 -14.44
CA ALA A 196 12.77 -11.41 -13.92
C ALA A 196 12.32 -10.60 -12.69
N ARG A 197 13.25 -10.30 -11.78
CA ARG A 197 13.00 -9.43 -10.62
C ARG A 197 12.60 -8.01 -11.00
N GLY A 198 13.12 -7.48 -12.11
CA GLY A 198 12.81 -6.13 -12.60
C GLY A 198 12.89 -5.06 -11.50
N PHE A 199 11.75 -4.45 -11.20
CA PHE A 199 11.62 -3.41 -10.17
C PHE A 199 11.98 -3.90 -8.76
N THR A 200 11.81 -5.20 -8.46
CA THR A 200 12.21 -5.77 -7.17
C THR A 200 13.70 -5.54 -6.88
N ASN A 201 14.56 -5.40 -7.90
CA ASN A 201 15.97 -5.06 -7.69
C ASN A 201 16.16 -3.65 -7.08
N LEU A 202 15.37 -2.68 -7.54
CA LEU A 202 15.36 -1.33 -6.99
C LEU A 202 14.80 -1.34 -5.57
N PHE A 203 13.69 -2.05 -5.34
CA PHE A 203 13.14 -2.25 -4.01
C PHE A 203 14.17 -2.83 -3.02
N GLN A 204 14.90 -3.88 -3.42
CA GLN A 204 15.98 -4.46 -2.60
C GLN A 204 17.09 -3.45 -2.31
N THR A 205 17.42 -2.58 -3.26
CA THR A 205 18.39 -1.49 -3.06
C THR A 205 17.88 -0.47 -2.04
N LEU A 206 16.60 -0.07 -2.11
CA LEU A 206 15.96 0.82 -1.13
C LEU A 206 15.97 0.22 0.28
N VAL A 207 15.62 -1.07 0.40
CA VAL A 207 15.64 -1.79 1.67
C VAL A 207 17.05 -1.87 2.25
N LYS A 208 18.08 -2.10 1.42
CA LYS A 208 19.49 -2.11 1.86
C LYS A 208 19.99 -0.73 2.28
N ALA A 209 19.53 0.33 1.63
CA ALA A 209 19.96 1.69 1.93
C ALA A 209 19.49 2.18 3.31
N LYS A 210 18.39 1.63 3.84
CA LYS A 210 17.82 1.96 5.17
C LYS A 210 17.60 3.46 5.41
N LYS A 211 17.42 4.23 4.33
CA LYS A 211 17.10 5.66 4.39
C LYS A 211 15.65 5.85 4.86
N PRO A 212 15.33 7.01 5.46
CA PRO A 212 13.95 7.33 5.82
C PRO A 212 13.01 7.26 4.61
N LEU A 213 11.93 6.48 4.74
CA LEU A 213 10.90 6.36 3.73
C LEU A 213 9.73 7.28 4.09
N VAL A 214 9.41 8.18 3.17
CA VAL A 214 8.39 9.21 3.35
C VAL A 214 7.19 8.91 2.46
N GLY A 215 5.99 9.01 3.00
CA GLY A 215 4.76 8.81 2.25
C GLY A 215 3.62 9.67 2.79
N HIS A 216 2.52 9.77 2.05
CA HIS A 216 1.31 10.47 2.50
C HIS A 216 0.18 9.47 2.63
N ASN A 217 -0.28 9.17 3.85
CA ASN A 217 -1.29 8.15 4.09
C ASN A 217 -0.89 6.76 3.54
N MET A 218 0.34 6.36 3.87
CA MET A 218 1.07 5.33 3.13
C MET A 218 0.77 3.87 3.54
N LEU A 219 -0.31 3.62 4.28
CA LEU A 219 -0.60 2.27 4.77
C LEU A 219 -0.81 1.28 3.61
N MET A 220 -1.61 1.67 2.60
CA MET A 220 -1.85 0.82 1.43
C MET A 220 -0.57 0.65 0.60
N ASP A 221 0.23 1.70 0.45
CA ASP A 221 1.51 1.66 -0.27
C ASP A 221 2.46 0.65 0.39
N LEU A 222 2.59 0.69 1.73
CA LEU A 222 3.41 -0.26 2.48
C LEU A 222 2.92 -1.70 2.34
N MET A 223 1.59 -1.91 2.34
CA MET A 223 1.03 -3.24 2.14
C MET A 223 1.30 -3.78 0.73
N HIS A 224 1.18 -2.94 -0.30
CA HIS A 224 1.55 -3.31 -1.67
C HIS A 224 3.06 -3.54 -1.82
N LEU A 225 3.90 -2.69 -1.24
CA LEU A 225 5.36 -2.85 -1.25
C LEU A 225 5.77 -4.20 -0.64
N HIS A 226 5.15 -4.57 0.49
CA HIS A 226 5.37 -5.86 1.15
C HIS A 226 4.94 -7.03 0.26
N ASP A 227 3.67 -7.05 -0.17
CA ASP A 227 3.08 -8.18 -0.90
C ASP A 227 3.75 -8.44 -2.27
N LYS A 228 4.07 -7.36 -3.00
CA LYS A 228 4.52 -7.44 -4.40
C LYS A 228 6.03 -7.60 -4.56
N PHE A 229 6.83 -7.03 -3.66
CA PHE A 229 8.30 -7.01 -3.82
C PHE A 229 9.08 -7.73 -2.71
N TYR A 230 8.44 -8.06 -1.58
CA TYR A 230 9.09 -8.79 -0.49
C TYR A 230 8.50 -10.19 -0.32
N LYS A 231 7.34 -10.30 0.33
CA LYS A 231 6.69 -11.58 0.66
C LYS A 231 5.18 -11.38 0.68
N PRO A 232 4.37 -12.44 0.45
CA PRO A 232 2.93 -12.34 0.67
C PRO A 232 2.61 -11.78 2.06
N LEU A 233 1.58 -10.93 2.13
CA LEU A 233 1.15 -10.35 3.41
C LEU A 233 0.83 -11.44 4.45
N PRO A 234 1.42 -11.38 5.67
CA PRO A 234 1.20 -12.40 6.69
C PRO A 234 -0.23 -12.35 7.25
N GLU A 235 -0.69 -13.42 7.87
CA GLU A 235 -1.99 -13.42 8.56
C GLU A 235 -1.96 -12.57 9.84
N SER A 236 -0.79 -12.52 10.50
CA SER A 236 -0.59 -11.73 11.70
C SER A 236 -0.29 -10.27 11.39
N TYR A 237 -1.13 -9.38 11.91
CA TYR A 237 -0.93 -7.93 11.87
C TYR A 237 0.42 -7.51 12.52
N GLU A 238 0.78 -8.14 13.63
CA GLU A 238 2.04 -7.84 14.32
C GLU A 238 3.25 -8.29 13.50
N GLU A 239 3.14 -9.39 12.76
CA GLU A 239 4.18 -9.82 11.84
C GLU A 239 4.34 -8.85 10.66
N PHE A 240 3.23 -8.36 10.10
CA PHE A 240 3.28 -7.32 9.08
C PHE A 240 4.02 -6.07 9.59
N LYS A 241 3.71 -5.61 10.81
CA LYS A 241 4.40 -4.47 11.42
C LYS A 241 5.90 -4.70 11.57
N ARG A 242 6.29 -5.86 12.12
CA ARG A 242 7.72 -6.23 12.25
C ARG A 242 8.41 -6.29 10.90
N ASN A 243 7.79 -6.91 9.90
CA ASN A 243 8.34 -7.01 8.56
C ASN A 243 8.59 -5.63 7.95
N ILE A 244 7.58 -4.75 7.99
CA ILE A 244 7.72 -3.38 7.47
C ILE A 244 8.80 -2.60 8.22
N HIS A 245 8.83 -2.66 9.55
CA HIS A 245 9.84 -1.95 10.34
C HIS A 245 11.25 -2.46 10.07
N ASN A 246 11.42 -3.77 9.85
CA ASN A 246 12.69 -4.35 9.45
C ASN A 246 13.11 -3.91 8.04
N LEU A 247 12.17 -3.82 7.10
CA LEU A 247 12.43 -3.33 5.74
C LEU A 247 12.82 -1.85 5.75
N PHE A 248 12.02 -1.03 6.44
CA PHE A 248 12.13 0.42 6.52
C PHE A 248 12.09 0.89 8.00
N PRO A 249 13.27 1.05 8.65
CA PRO A 249 13.32 1.37 10.08
C PRO A 249 12.80 2.75 10.46
N VAL A 250 12.78 3.67 9.48
CA VAL A 250 12.32 5.05 9.66
C VAL A 250 11.25 5.35 8.62
N LEU A 251 9.99 5.33 9.04
CA LEU A 251 8.84 5.75 8.24
C LEU A 251 8.36 7.12 8.68
N ILE A 252 7.97 7.95 7.72
CA ILE A 252 7.39 9.26 8.00
C ILE A 252 6.14 9.45 7.14
N ASP A 253 4.97 9.39 7.79
CA ASP A 253 3.70 9.68 7.13
C ASP A 253 3.35 11.16 7.28
N THR A 254 3.44 11.90 6.17
CA THR A 254 3.18 13.35 6.14
C THR A 254 1.75 13.69 6.55
N LYS A 255 0.78 12.78 6.42
CA LYS A 255 -0.58 13.01 6.91
C LYS A 255 -0.65 12.99 8.43
N THR A 256 0.18 12.20 9.11
CA THR A 256 0.29 12.22 10.56
C THR A 256 0.96 13.53 11.03
N VAL A 257 2.03 13.96 10.35
CA VAL A 257 2.77 15.19 10.66
C VAL A 257 1.88 16.42 10.49
N THR A 258 1.25 16.58 9.33
CA THR A 258 0.41 17.74 8.98
C THR A 258 -0.82 17.88 9.90
N LYS A 259 -1.42 16.77 10.36
CA LYS A 259 -2.47 16.81 11.40
C LYS A 259 -2.03 17.53 12.68
N SER A 260 -0.76 17.41 13.05
CA SER A 260 -0.20 18.10 14.21
C SER A 260 0.05 19.58 13.90
N ILE A 261 0.57 19.89 12.72
CA ILE A 261 0.73 21.27 12.22
C ILE A 261 -0.61 22.01 12.28
N TRP A 262 -1.70 21.42 11.81
CA TRP A 262 -3.06 21.99 11.84
C TRP A 262 -3.64 22.25 13.24
N LYS A 263 -3.04 21.66 14.27
CA LYS A 263 -3.38 21.92 15.68
C LYS A 263 -2.50 23.01 16.28
N LYS A 264 -1.21 23.04 15.92
CA LYS A 264 -0.19 23.93 16.50
C LYS A 264 -0.10 25.28 15.78
N CYS A 265 -0.37 25.33 14.48
CA CYS A 265 -0.20 26.51 13.63
C CYS A 265 -1.55 27.06 13.12
N PRO A 266 -1.70 28.39 12.99
CA PRO A 266 -2.91 29.04 12.50
C PRO A 266 -3.02 28.97 10.96
N LEU A 267 -2.93 27.76 10.40
CA LEU A 267 -3.03 27.50 8.96
C LEU A 267 -4.39 26.88 8.62
N PRO A 268 -4.94 27.11 7.41
CA PRO A 268 -6.15 26.44 6.95
C PRO A 268 -6.01 24.92 7.01
N ARG A 269 -7.04 24.26 7.52
CA ARG A 269 -7.06 22.80 7.64
C ARG A 269 -7.49 22.17 6.32
N VAL A 270 -6.51 21.69 5.58
CA VAL A 270 -6.69 20.96 4.32
C VAL A 270 -6.31 19.48 4.47
N VAL A 271 -6.84 18.64 3.57
CA VAL A 271 -6.71 17.19 3.69
C VAL A 271 -6.06 16.52 2.48
N ASN A 272 -6.16 17.11 1.29
CA ASN A 272 -5.50 16.57 0.09
C ASN A 272 -4.02 16.96 0.10
N LEU A 273 -3.14 16.06 -0.36
CA LEU A 273 -1.70 16.31 -0.46
C LEU A 273 -1.39 17.57 -1.28
N LEU A 274 -2.05 17.77 -2.43
CA LEU A 274 -1.84 18.95 -3.26
C LEU A 274 -2.23 20.24 -2.53
N GLU A 275 -3.40 20.27 -1.88
CA GLU A 275 -3.84 21.43 -1.10
C GLU A 275 -2.89 21.71 0.08
N VAL A 276 -2.41 20.66 0.75
CA VAL A 276 -1.42 20.78 1.83
C VAL A 276 -0.15 21.44 1.31
N TYR A 277 0.36 20.97 0.17
CA TYR A 277 1.51 21.57 -0.48
C TYR A 277 1.26 23.04 -0.83
N GLU A 278 0.14 23.37 -1.45
CA GLU A 278 -0.20 24.74 -1.85
C GLU A 278 -0.32 25.67 -0.65
N VAL A 279 -0.96 25.24 0.45
CA VAL A 279 -1.05 26.02 1.70
C VAL A 279 0.35 26.26 2.28
N LEU A 280 1.20 25.24 2.32
CA LEU A 280 2.55 25.36 2.87
C LEU A 280 3.49 26.22 2.02
N CYS A 281 3.29 26.29 0.71
CA CYS A 281 4.06 27.14 -0.21
C CYS A 281 3.48 28.55 -0.37
N SER A 282 2.31 28.82 0.22
CA SER A 282 1.64 30.12 0.08
C SER A 282 2.14 31.14 1.12
N ASN A 283 1.80 32.41 0.90
CA ASN A 283 2.04 33.50 1.85
C ASN A 283 1.36 33.29 3.22
N LEU A 284 0.45 32.31 3.34
CA LEU A 284 -0.12 31.92 4.63
C LEU A 284 0.91 31.26 5.55
N ASN A 285 1.98 30.71 4.98
CA ASN A 285 3.14 30.22 5.72
C ASN A 285 4.20 31.34 5.83
N PRO A 286 4.29 32.07 6.95
CA PRO A 286 5.25 33.17 7.12
C PRO A 286 6.71 32.71 7.18
N LYS A 287 6.96 31.38 7.28
CA LYS A 287 8.30 30.78 7.33
C LYS A 287 8.67 30.10 6.01
N ASP A 288 7.89 30.30 4.95
CA ASP A 288 8.21 29.71 3.64
C ASP A 288 9.50 30.28 3.06
N SER A 289 9.75 31.58 3.22
CA SER A 289 10.96 32.25 2.75
C SER A 289 12.24 31.81 3.46
N THR A 290 12.14 31.20 4.65
CA THR A 290 13.27 30.66 5.41
C THR A 290 13.48 29.16 5.17
N CYS A 291 12.53 28.50 4.49
CA CYS A 291 12.62 27.08 4.18
C CYS A 291 13.72 26.84 3.13
N PRO A 292 14.46 25.72 3.21
CA PRO A 292 15.40 25.36 2.15
C PRO A 292 14.73 25.32 0.78
N VAL A 293 15.43 25.86 -0.22
CA VAL A 293 14.97 25.86 -1.61
C VAL A 293 14.97 24.43 -2.12
N ILE A 294 13.83 24.00 -2.66
CA ILE A 294 13.66 22.69 -3.30
C ILE A 294 13.78 22.91 -4.81
N ALA A 295 14.88 22.48 -5.40
CA ALA A 295 15.11 22.60 -6.84
C ALA A 295 14.80 21.27 -7.53
N LEU A 296 14.06 21.29 -8.64
CA LEU A 296 13.89 20.10 -9.48
C LEU A 296 15.12 19.94 -10.38
N ALA A 297 15.63 18.72 -10.47
CA ALA A 297 16.69 18.38 -11.41
C ALA A 297 16.19 18.49 -12.86
N SER A 298 17.12 18.59 -13.82
CA SER A 298 16.82 18.85 -15.24
C SER A 298 15.94 17.77 -15.88
N ASP A 299 16.12 16.52 -15.46
CA ASP A 299 15.34 15.34 -15.87
C ASP A 299 13.88 15.37 -15.38
N CYS A 300 13.58 16.21 -14.38
CA CYS A 300 12.25 16.34 -13.75
C CYS A 300 11.64 17.74 -13.92
N SER A 301 12.26 18.58 -14.75
CA SER A 301 11.86 19.97 -15.02
C SER A 301 10.40 20.13 -15.44
N ARG A 302 9.82 19.11 -16.12
CA ARG A 302 8.40 19.11 -16.50
C ARG A 302 7.43 19.34 -15.32
N TYR A 303 7.81 18.94 -14.10
CA TYR A 303 6.97 19.14 -12.92
C TYR A 303 6.97 20.59 -12.42
N ALA A 304 7.97 21.40 -12.80
CA ALA A 304 7.99 22.83 -12.57
C ALA A 304 7.05 23.56 -13.54
N GLU A 305 6.99 23.10 -14.79
CA GLU A 305 6.19 23.72 -15.86
C GLU A 305 4.71 23.32 -15.79
N LYS A 306 4.44 22.05 -15.48
CA LYS A 306 3.10 21.48 -15.48
C LYS A 306 2.85 20.67 -14.22
N LYS A 307 1.79 21.04 -13.48
CA LYS A 307 1.27 20.23 -12.38
C LYS A 307 0.72 18.91 -12.92
N SER A 308 1.14 17.79 -12.33
CA SER A 308 0.68 16.43 -12.69
C SER A 308 0.10 15.69 -11.47
N PRO A 309 -0.96 16.21 -10.83
CA PRO A 309 -1.55 15.55 -9.67
C PRO A 309 -2.01 14.13 -10.02
N HIS A 310 -1.84 13.20 -9.08
CA HIS A 310 -2.18 11.78 -9.25
C HIS A 310 -1.30 11.01 -10.24
N GLU A 311 -0.17 11.60 -10.66
CA GLU A 311 0.97 10.89 -11.20
C GLU A 311 1.94 10.53 -10.06
N ALA A 312 2.32 9.26 -9.93
CA ALA A 312 2.97 8.77 -8.70
C ALA A 312 4.27 9.52 -8.36
N GLY A 313 5.11 9.82 -9.35
CA GLY A 313 6.36 10.58 -9.15
C GLY A 313 6.11 12.03 -8.72
N TYR A 314 5.09 12.68 -9.28
CA TYR A 314 4.72 14.03 -8.87
C TYR A 314 4.21 14.05 -7.43
N ASP A 315 3.33 13.10 -7.08
CA ASP A 315 2.81 12.96 -5.72
C ASP A 315 3.94 12.63 -4.72
N ALA A 316 4.96 11.85 -5.11
CA ALA A 316 6.15 11.60 -4.31
C ALA A 316 6.98 12.89 -4.07
N PHE A 317 7.13 13.73 -5.10
CA PHE A 317 7.77 15.05 -4.98
C PHE A 317 6.98 15.99 -4.04
N LEU A 318 5.66 16.08 -4.20
CA LEU A 318 4.81 16.86 -3.31
C LEU A 318 4.93 16.36 -1.87
N CYS A 319 4.94 15.05 -1.66
CA CYS A 319 5.08 14.42 -0.35
C CYS A 319 6.41 14.81 0.32
N GLY A 320 7.53 14.70 -0.37
CA GLY A 320 8.84 15.12 0.14
C GLY A 320 8.89 16.61 0.48
N SER A 321 8.30 17.44 -0.37
CA SER A 321 8.23 18.90 -0.16
C SER A 321 7.37 19.27 1.04
N VAL A 322 6.20 18.63 1.20
CA VAL A 322 5.32 18.80 2.36
C VAL A 322 6.03 18.40 3.64
N LEU A 323 6.78 17.30 3.64
CA LEU A 323 7.56 16.89 4.80
C LEU A 323 8.57 17.97 5.18
N LEU A 324 9.38 18.43 4.22
CA LEU A 324 10.45 19.40 4.48
C LEU A 324 9.89 20.70 5.06
N LYS A 325 8.84 21.26 4.43
CA LYS A 325 8.18 22.48 4.89
C LYS A 325 7.52 22.29 6.26
N SER A 326 6.88 21.14 6.50
CA SER A 326 6.28 20.82 7.81
C SER A 326 7.34 20.70 8.91
N ALA A 327 8.46 20.04 8.62
CA ALA A 327 9.56 19.88 9.56
C ALA A 327 10.24 21.23 9.86
N HIS A 328 10.43 22.07 8.85
CA HIS A 328 10.95 23.42 9.01
C HIS A 328 10.04 24.29 9.89
N LEU A 329 8.72 24.20 9.72
CA LEU A 329 7.76 24.87 10.59
C LEU A 329 7.84 24.40 12.04
N LEU A 330 8.02 23.10 12.28
CA LEU A 330 8.20 22.58 13.63
C LEU A 330 9.52 23.05 14.24
N LEU A 331 10.60 23.05 13.46
CA LEU A 331 11.91 23.50 13.89
C LEU A 331 11.89 24.97 14.32
N CYS A 332 11.36 25.86 13.46
CA CYS A 332 11.20 27.29 13.74
C CYS A 332 10.39 27.60 15.00
N ARG A 333 9.57 26.65 15.47
CA ARG A 333 8.77 26.82 16.69
C ARG A 333 9.44 26.24 17.93
N SER A 334 10.36 25.32 17.75
CA SER A 334 11.12 24.71 18.85
C SER A 334 12.34 25.55 19.24
N THR A 335 12.87 26.35 18.31
CA THR A 335 13.95 27.29 18.54
C THR A 335 13.36 28.69 18.61
N ASP A 336 13.33 29.32 19.79
CA ASP A 336 12.83 30.70 19.98
C ASP A 336 13.71 31.76 19.25
N ASP A 337 14.87 31.36 18.73
CA ASP A 337 15.81 32.19 17.97
C ASP A 337 16.03 31.70 16.51
N ALA A 338 16.65 32.57 15.70
CA ALA A 338 16.92 32.42 14.28
C ALA A 338 17.44 31.01 13.92
N VAL A 339 16.58 30.22 13.26
CA VAL A 339 16.98 28.95 12.64
C VAL A 339 18.21 29.20 11.78
N GLU A 340 19.25 28.37 11.97
CA GLU A 340 20.48 28.43 11.17
C GLU A 340 20.15 28.53 9.67
N ALA A 341 20.95 29.31 8.94
CA ALA A 341 20.90 29.29 7.48
C ALA A 341 21.21 27.86 7.01
N ASP A 342 20.21 27.19 6.43
CA ASP A 342 20.23 25.81 5.94
C ASP A 342 20.33 24.69 7.02
N PRO A 343 19.21 24.38 7.72
CA PRO A 343 19.18 23.27 8.67
C PRO A 343 19.47 21.93 8.00
N SER A 344 20.28 21.11 8.66
CA SER A 344 20.52 19.72 8.28
C SER A 344 19.26 18.88 8.43
N PHE A 345 19.12 17.83 7.62
CA PHE A 345 18.01 16.88 7.76
C PHE A 345 18.00 16.18 9.13
N SER A 346 19.15 16.06 9.80
CA SER A 346 19.22 15.53 11.16
C SER A 346 18.47 16.40 12.17
N GLN A 347 18.54 17.73 12.03
CA GLN A 347 17.77 18.65 12.89
C GLN A 347 16.26 18.48 12.64
N TYR A 348 15.85 18.27 11.38
CA TYR A 348 14.47 17.94 11.07
C TYR A 348 14.03 16.59 11.67
N LEU A 349 14.88 15.57 11.64
CA LEU A 349 14.56 14.28 12.26
C LEU A 349 14.32 14.40 13.78
N THR A 350 15.06 15.28 14.46
CA THR A 350 14.86 15.55 15.89
C THR A 350 13.46 16.07 16.20
N VAL A 351 12.99 17.08 15.46
CA VAL A 351 11.63 17.63 15.66
C VAL A 351 10.53 16.70 15.13
N LEU A 352 10.89 15.78 14.23
CA LEU A 352 10.00 14.75 13.72
C LEU A 352 9.95 13.48 14.58
N ALA A 353 10.77 13.37 15.64
CA ALA A 353 10.93 12.16 16.45
C ALA A 353 9.59 11.57 16.95
N GLU A 354 8.64 12.44 17.34
CA GLU A 354 7.33 12.00 17.83
C GLU A 354 6.42 11.39 16.74
N TYR A 355 6.75 11.57 15.46
CA TYR A 355 5.97 11.09 14.30
C TYR A 355 6.61 9.91 13.58
N LEU A 356 7.87 9.58 13.90
CA LEU A 356 8.58 8.47 13.27
C LEU A 356 7.81 7.16 13.48
N ASN A 357 7.74 6.35 12.44
CA ASN A 357 7.08 5.04 12.43
C ASN A 357 5.57 5.07 12.74
N LYS A 358 4.94 6.25 12.72
CA LYS A 358 3.48 6.42 12.92
C LYS A 358 2.78 6.71 11.59
N VAL A 359 2.25 5.65 10.99
CA VAL A 359 1.51 5.74 9.71
C VAL A 359 0.04 6.06 9.98
N ASN A 360 -0.53 6.97 9.19
CA ASN A 360 -1.88 7.45 9.40
C ASN A 360 -2.90 6.30 9.27
N PHE A 361 -3.85 6.24 10.22
CA PHE A 361 -4.95 5.29 10.17
C PHE A 361 -6.28 6.03 9.91
N ILE A 362 -6.84 5.84 8.72
CA ILE A 362 -8.08 6.51 8.32
C ILE A 362 -9.28 5.85 9.01
N ARG A 363 -10.07 6.68 9.70
CA ARG A 363 -11.41 6.32 10.23
C ARG A 363 -11.41 4.99 10.99
N GLY A 364 -10.65 4.91 12.09
CA GLY A 364 -10.63 3.74 12.96
C GLY A 364 -10.28 4.05 14.41
N GLY A 365 -10.14 2.99 15.23
CA GLY A 365 -9.95 3.07 16.68
C GLY A 365 -8.67 3.79 17.13
N VAL A 366 -7.69 3.96 16.24
CA VAL A 366 -6.40 4.63 16.50
C VAL A 366 -6.21 5.78 15.52
N SER A 367 -5.39 6.77 15.89
CA SER A 367 -5.05 7.90 15.01
C SER A 367 -3.96 7.54 14.00
N SER A 368 -3.08 6.61 14.38
CA SER A 368 -1.97 6.09 13.59
C SER A 368 -1.61 4.68 14.03
N ILE A 369 -1.07 3.88 13.11
CA ILE A 369 -0.40 2.60 13.38
C ILE A 369 1.06 2.88 13.70
N ASN A 370 1.57 2.33 14.80
CA ASN A 370 2.95 2.49 15.22
C ASN A 370 3.78 1.27 14.83
N PHE A 371 4.58 1.35 13.78
CA PHE A 371 5.36 0.23 13.26
C PHE A 371 6.53 -0.19 14.16
N SER A 372 7.01 0.69 15.05
CA SER A 372 8.10 0.38 16.00
C SER A 372 7.58 0.02 17.40
N GLY A 373 6.26 -0.08 17.61
CA GLY A 373 5.71 -0.32 18.95
C GLY A 373 4.22 -0.61 18.97
N LYS A 374 3.57 -0.38 20.11
CA LYS A 374 2.12 -0.58 20.27
C LYS A 374 1.34 0.59 19.66
N ASP A 375 0.17 0.29 19.11
CA ASP A 375 -0.73 1.30 18.59
C ASP A 375 -1.42 2.01 19.76
N THR A 376 -1.39 3.35 19.75
CA THR A 376 -2.03 4.15 20.80
C THR A 376 -3.51 4.36 20.47
N PRO A 377 -4.44 4.03 21.39
CA PRO A 377 -5.86 4.32 21.20
C PRO A 377 -6.09 5.83 21.01
N CYS A 378 -7.01 6.18 20.11
CA CYS A 378 -7.45 7.57 19.97
C CYS A 378 -8.60 7.85 20.95
N GLU A 379 -8.65 9.07 21.49
CA GLU A 379 -9.84 9.57 22.17
C GLU A 379 -10.97 9.71 21.13
N HIS A 380 -11.96 8.83 21.21
CA HIS A 380 -13.15 8.91 20.37
C HIS A 380 -14.28 9.62 21.10
N PRO A 381 -15.15 10.35 20.36
CA PRO A 381 -16.46 10.72 20.88
C PRO A 381 -17.20 9.48 21.41
N PRO A 382 -18.03 9.64 22.45
CA PRO A 382 -18.75 8.51 23.00
C PRO A 382 -19.69 7.92 21.94
N ALA A 383 -19.73 6.58 21.88
CA ALA A 383 -20.65 5.87 21.01
C ALA A 383 -22.10 6.21 21.35
N LEU A 384 -22.96 6.26 20.34
CA LEU A 384 -24.40 6.46 20.51
C LEU A 384 -25.13 5.14 20.31
N VAL A 385 -26.23 4.94 21.03
CA VAL A 385 -27.19 3.87 20.79
C VAL A 385 -28.50 4.48 20.31
N VAL A 386 -29.08 3.89 19.27
CA VAL A 386 -30.39 4.22 18.72
C VAL A 386 -31.34 3.10 19.06
N HIS A 387 -32.40 3.40 19.81
CA HIS A 387 -33.51 2.50 20.08
C HIS A 387 -34.68 2.83 19.17
N VAL A 388 -35.12 1.83 18.41
CA VAL A 388 -36.28 1.94 17.52
C VAL A 388 -37.54 1.57 18.29
N ARG A 389 -38.52 2.47 18.32
CA ARG A 389 -39.78 2.29 19.08
C ARG A 389 -41.01 2.03 18.21
N GLY A 390 -41.04 2.57 17.00
CA GLY A 390 -42.23 2.53 16.13
C GLY A 390 -41.91 2.40 14.66
N TRP A 391 -40.77 1.80 14.31
CA TRP A 391 -40.33 1.63 12.92
C TRP A 391 -39.69 0.23 12.72
N PRO A 392 -40.51 -0.83 12.75
CA PRO A 392 -40.01 -2.20 12.71
C PRO A 392 -39.35 -2.51 11.37
N GLY A 393 -38.32 -3.37 11.39
CA GLY A 393 -37.65 -3.83 10.18
C GLY A 393 -36.55 -2.91 9.64
N LEU A 394 -36.24 -1.80 10.33
CA LEU A 394 -35.12 -0.95 9.95
C LEU A 394 -33.80 -1.75 9.86
N ASN A 395 -33.02 -1.45 8.83
CA ASN A 395 -31.65 -1.93 8.67
C ASN A 395 -30.62 -0.81 8.89
N GLU A 396 -29.34 -1.17 8.93
CA GLU A 396 -28.24 -0.24 9.17
C GLU A 396 -28.16 0.86 8.13
N ARG A 397 -28.52 0.57 6.87
CA ARG A 397 -28.50 1.54 5.77
C ARG A 397 -29.58 2.61 5.94
N GLN A 398 -30.78 2.23 6.36
CA GLN A 398 -31.87 3.17 6.60
C GLN A 398 -31.56 4.09 7.79
N ILE A 399 -31.01 3.53 8.88
CA ILE A 399 -30.51 4.33 10.00
C ILE A 399 -29.40 5.27 9.53
N TYR A 400 -28.45 4.79 8.72
CA TYR A 400 -27.40 5.65 8.18
C TYR A 400 -27.97 6.82 7.35
N GLU A 401 -28.90 6.56 6.43
CA GLU A 401 -29.51 7.62 5.60
C GLU A 401 -30.34 8.61 6.42
N GLU A 402 -30.97 8.20 7.52
CA GLU A 402 -31.66 9.10 8.45
C GLU A 402 -30.72 10.14 9.08
N PHE A 403 -29.53 9.72 9.52
CA PHE A 403 -28.58 10.63 10.19
C PHE A 403 -27.64 11.36 9.21
N LYS A 404 -27.48 10.86 7.98
CA LYS A 404 -26.55 11.38 6.96
C LYS A 404 -26.69 12.88 6.65
N PRO A 405 -27.89 13.48 6.57
CA PRO A 405 -28.05 14.93 6.33
C PRO A 405 -27.43 15.79 7.43
N LEU A 406 -27.44 15.28 8.67
CA LEU A 406 -26.92 15.98 9.82
C LEU A 406 -25.44 15.70 10.02
N CYS A 407 -25.05 14.42 9.94
CA CYS A 407 -23.77 13.94 10.42
C CYS A 407 -23.36 12.60 9.78
N LEU A 408 -22.05 12.43 9.59
CA LEU A 408 -21.48 11.14 9.19
C LEU A 408 -21.27 10.25 10.42
N PHE A 409 -21.98 9.12 10.46
CA PHE A 409 -21.83 8.05 11.45
C PHE A 409 -21.56 6.71 10.76
N ASP A 410 -20.80 5.85 11.41
CA ASP A 410 -20.81 4.42 11.10
C ASP A 410 -21.85 3.74 11.96
N VAL A 411 -22.73 2.97 11.33
CA VAL A 411 -23.86 2.29 11.98
C VAL A 411 -23.61 0.79 11.98
N ARG A 412 -23.89 0.14 13.11
CA ARG A 412 -23.88 -1.31 13.24
C ARG A 412 -25.10 -1.75 14.06
N ARG A 413 -25.77 -2.82 13.63
CA ARG A 413 -26.87 -3.37 14.41
C ARG A 413 -26.36 -4.07 15.67
N LEU A 414 -27.03 -3.80 16.79
CA LEU A 414 -26.75 -4.38 18.10
C LEU A 414 -27.78 -5.44 18.49
N SER A 415 -29.05 -5.21 18.16
CA SER A 415 -30.15 -6.18 18.34
C SER A 415 -31.28 -5.90 17.35
N LYS A 416 -32.42 -6.60 17.47
CA LYS A 416 -33.57 -6.43 16.56
C LYS A 416 -33.99 -4.95 16.42
N ASN A 417 -33.99 -4.20 17.52
CA ASN A 417 -34.47 -2.81 17.59
C ASN A 417 -33.40 -1.82 18.09
N GLN A 418 -32.12 -2.20 18.07
CA GLN A 418 -31.04 -1.34 18.56
C GLN A 418 -29.88 -1.28 17.58
N PHE A 419 -29.35 -0.07 17.41
CA PHE A 419 -28.18 0.20 16.58
C PHE A 419 -27.16 0.97 17.40
N ILE A 420 -25.88 0.70 17.15
CA ILE A 420 -24.78 1.50 17.69
C ILE A 420 -24.24 2.39 16.56
N MET A 421 -23.94 3.63 16.89
CA MET A 421 -23.40 4.63 15.98
C MET A 421 -22.09 5.21 16.51
N LEU A 422 -21.09 5.29 15.64
CA LEU A 422 -19.80 5.92 15.93
C LEU A 422 -19.56 7.11 15.02
N SER A 423 -18.99 8.18 15.56
CA SER A 423 -18.53 9.34 14.81
C SER A 423 -17.13 9.71 15.24
N ASN A 424 -16.36 10.28 14.32
CA ASN A 424 -15.03 10.83 14.57
C ASN A 424 -15.06 12.30 15.06
N LYS A 425 -16.25 12.91 15.19
CA LYS A 425 -16.40 14.32 15.61
C LYS A 425 -17.34 14.46 16.80
N PHE A 426 -16.84 15.05 17.89
CA PHE A 426 -17.64 15.42 19.07
C PHE A 426 -18.82 16.34 18.73
N LYS A 427 -18.67 17.20 17.71
CA LYS A 427 -19.78 18.05 17.21
C LYS A 427 -20.96 17.21 16.73
N HIS A 428 -20.72 16.10 16.02
CA HIS A 428 -21.78 15.25 15.50
C HIS A 428 -22.59 14.60 16.63
N VAL A 429 -21.88 14.09 17.64
CA VAL A 429 -22.51 13.47 18.81
C VAL A 429 -23.40 14.47 19.54
N ARG A 430 -22.92 15.70 19.74
CA ARG A 430 -23.70 16.78 20.38
C ARG A 430 -24.94 17.17 19.59
N LEU A 431 -24.81 17.31 18.27
CA LEU A 431 -25.94 17.65 17.39
C LEU A 431 -27.03 16.59 17.43
N VAL A 432 -26.67 15.32 17.25
CA VAL A 432 -27.65 14.22 17.23
C VAL A 432 -28.36 14.08 18.58
N LEU A 433 -27.64 14.17 19.70
CA LEU A 433 -28.27 14.11 21.03
C LEU A 433 -29.25 15.25 21.29
N ARG A 434 -29.01 16.43 20.69
CA ARG A 434 -29.91 17.59 20.78
C ARG A 434 -31.12 17.41 19.88
N ASP A 435 -30.91 17.12 18.61
CA ASP A 435 -31.94 17.15 17.57
C ASP A 435 -32.88 15.93 17.66
N TYR A 436 -32.38 14.77 18.10
CA TYR A 436 -33.19 13.55 18.28
C TYR A 436 -33.70 13.34 19.72
N LYS A 437 -33.59 14.34 20.58
CA LYS A 437 -34.04 14.24 21.99
C LYS A 437 -35.53 13.88 22.12
N HIS A 438 -36.35 14.40 21.20
CA HIS A 438 -37.81 14.27 21.20
C HIS A 438 -38.35 13.58 19.93
N HIS A 439 -37.50 12.83 19.22
CA HIS A 439 -37.91 12.19 17.97
C HIS A 439 -38.95 11.08 18.21
N PRO A 440 -40.06 11.01 17.42
CA PRO A 440 -41.19 10.12 17.70
C PRO A 440 -40.85 8.63 17.60
N HIS A 441 -40.02 8.24 16.64
CA HIS A 441 -39.76 6.82 16.34
C HIS A 441 -38.39 6.31 16.83
N LEU A 442 -37.47 7.22 17.16
CA LEU A 442 -36.06 6.93 17.43
C LEU A 442 -35.67 7.59 18.73
N ARG A 443 -35.09 6.80 19.65
CA ARG A 443 -34.50 7.34 20.87
C ARG A 443 -32.99 7.17 20.81
N VAL A 444 -32.26 8.28 20.82
CA VAL A 444 -30.80 8.28 20.81
C VAL A 444 -30.26 8.59 22.19
N SER A 445 -29.25 7.85 22.63
CA SER A 445 -28.54 8.10 23.89
C SER A 445 -27.08 7.66 23.83
N VAL A 446 -26.28 8.04 24.82
CA VAL A 446 -24.89 7.57 24.91
C VAL A 446 -24.87 6.08 25.25
N TYR A 447 -24.09 5.32 24.48
CA TYR A 447 -23.91 3.89 24.70
C TYR A 447 -23.19 3.63 26.03
N ARG A 448 -23.73 2.71 26.83
CA ARG A 448 -23.14 2.23 28.09
C ARG A 448 -23.09 0.70 28.02
N HIS A 449 -21.89 0.14 28.12
CA HIS A 449 -21.66 -1.28 27.87
C HIS A 449 -22.54 -2.17 28.76
N TRP A 450 -22.60 -1.89 30.07
CA TRP A 450 -23.37 -2.65 31.05
C TRP A 450 -24.90 -2.59 30.85
N ARG A 451 -25.41 -1.52 30.21
CA ARG A 451 -26.86 -1.32 30.02
C ARG A 451 -27.36 -1.79 28.65
N HIS A 452 -26.49 -1.70 27.65
CA HIS A 452 -26.90 -1.85 26.25
C HIS A 452 -26.31 -3.08 25.59
N SER A 453 -25.23 -3.68 26.12
CA SER A 453 -24.66 -4.90 25.55
C SER A 453 -25.64 -6.07 25.69
N PRO A 454 -26.04 -6.74 24.59
CA PRO A 454 -26.94 -7.89 24.66
C PRO A 454 -26.37 -9.04 25.51
N ARG A 455 -25.05 -9.25 25.44
CA ARG A 455 -24.35 -10.28 26.22
C ARG A 455 -24.39 -9.99 27.72
N VAL A 456 -24.12 -8.74 28.10
CA VAL A 456 -24.13 -8.34 29.51
C VAL A 456 -25.55 -8.32 30.05
N ASN A 457 -26.53 -7.81 29.28
CA ASN A 457 -27.93 -7.85 29.70
C ASN A 457 -28.44 -9.28 29.87
N CYS A 458 -28.10 -10.19 28.98
CA CYS A 458 -28.43 -11.61 29.13
C CYS A 458 -27.80 -12.19 30.41
N LEU A 459 -26.50 -11.93 30.63
CA LEU A 459 -25.80 -12.39 31.84
C LEU A 459 -26.43 -11.81 33.11
N LEU A 460 -26.72 -10.51 33.15
CA LEU A 460 -27.38 -9.85 34.29
C LEU A 460 -28.81 -10.39 34.52
N GLN A 461 -29.56 -10.68 33.46
CA GLN A 461 -30.88 -11.31 33.57
C GLN A 461 -30.79 -12.72 34.15
N VAL A 462 -29.86 -13.54 33.64
CA VAL A 462 -29.62 -14.89 34.16
C VAL A 462 -29.17 -14.83 35.63
N SER A 463 -28.21 -13.97 35.96
CA SER A 463 -27.74 -13.76 37.34
C SER A 463 -28.86 -13.27 38.26
N GLY A 464 -29.72 -12.36 37.78
CA GLY A 464 -30.88 -11.88 38.52
C GLY A 464 -31.91 -12.98 38.79
N ILE A 465 -32.19 -13.83 37.79
CA ILE A 465 -33.07 -14.99 37.93
C ILE A 465 -32.48 -15.96 38.96
N VAL A 466 -31.20 -16.31 38.84
CA VAL A 466 -30.51 -17.21 39.78
C VAL A 466 -30.57 -16.65 41.21
N ALA A 467 -30.24 -15.37 41.41
CA ALA A 467 -30.29 -14.74 42.72
C ALA A 467 -31.71 -14.74 43.32
N LEU A 468 -32.73 -14.49 42.49
CA LEU A 468 -34.13 -14.53 42.92
C LEU A 468 -34.55 -15.94 43.34
N TRP A 469 -34.17 -16.97 42.58
CA TRP A 469 -34.44 -18.37 42.92
C TRP A 469 -33.68 -18.84 44.17
N SER A 470 -32.42 -18.41 44.34
CA SER A 470 -31.66 -18.70 45.56
C SER A 470 -32.30 -18.05 46.79
N LEU A 471 -32.78 -16.81 46.67
CA LEU A 471 -33.51 -16.13 47.75
C LEU A 471 -34.84 -16.85 48.07
N LEU A 472 -35.60 -17.24 47.05
CA LEU A 472 -36.82 -18.03 47.22
C LEU A 472 -36.55 -19.38 47.90
N ALA A 473 -35.51 -20.10 47.49
CA ALA A 473 -35.12 -21.36 48.10
C ALA A 473 -34.67 -21.18 49.56
N PHE A 474 -33.97 -20.10 49.87
CA PHE A 474 -33.58 -19.77 51.25
C PHE A 474 -34.79 -19.45 52.14
N VAL A 475 -35.75 -18.66 51.63
CA VAL A 475 -36.97 -18.29 52.37
C VAL A 475 -37.91 -19.50 52.55
N LEU A 476 -38.07 -20.32 51.52
CA LEU A 476 -38.97 -21.49 51.55
C LEU A 476 -38.34 -22.71 52.25
N GLY A 477 -37.02 -22.87 52.16
CA GLY A 477 -36.28 -23.96 52.83
C GLY A 477 -35.92 -23.66 54.30
N GLY A 478 -36.16 -22.44 54.77
CA GLY A 478 -35.88 -21.99 56.12
C GLY A 478 -36.97 -22.24 57.17
N ALA A 479 -38.02 -23.03 56.85
CA ALA A 479 -39.03 -23.42 57.83
C ALA A 479 -38.53 -24.63 58.65
N PRO A 480 -38.31 -24.51 59.98
CA PRO A 480 -38.02 -25.66 60.82
C PRO A 480 -39.28 -26.51 60.94
N CYS A 481 -39.16 -27.81 60.67
CA CYS A 481 -40.05 -28.82 61.23
C CYS A 481 -40.01 -28.70 62.76
N CYS A 482 -41.00 -28.02 63.32
CA CYS A 482 -41.42 -28.22 64.70
C CYS A 482 -42.94 -28.39 64.71
N SER A 483 -43.39 -29.64 64.57
CA SER A 483 -44.69 -30.05 65.08
C SER A 483 -44.63 -31.53 65.49
N LEU A 484 -44.99 -31.72 66.77
CA LEU A 484 -45.16 -32.94 67.57
C LEU A 484 -43.90 -33.60 68.14
#